data_AF-A0A353ZZH5-F1
#
_entry.id   AF-A0A353ZZH5-F1
#
_cell.length_a   1.000
_cell.length_b   1.000
_cell.length_c   1.000
_cell.angle_alpha   90.00
_cell.angle_beta   90.00
_cell.angle_gamma   90.00
#
_symmetry.space_group_name_H-M   'P 1'
#
loop_
_entity.id
_entity.type
_entity.pdbx_description
1 polymer ?
#
loop_
_entity_poly.entity_id
_entity_poly.type
_entity_poly.pdbx_seq_one_letter_code
_entity_poly.pdbx_strand_id
1 'polypeptide(L)' 'MARIVVCGYMIRHPLAGNILAYFHYLMGLHLLGHDVIYLEESGWPESCYQPETQMYGDDPSSGIE' A
#
# COMPACT_ATOMS: atom_id res chain seq x y z
N MET A 1 -13.41 1.32 20.12
CA MET A 1 -13.51 1.01 18.68
C MET A 1 -13.54 2.32 17.92
N ALA A 2 -12.66 2.50 16.95
CA ALA A 2 -12.59 3.70 16.10
C ALA A 2 -12.55 3.29 14.64
N ARG A 3 -12.90 4.22 13.73
CA ARG A 3 -12.71 4.05 12.30
C ARG A 3 -11.47 4.81 11.87
N ILE A 4 -10.52 4.11 11.25
CA ILE A 4 -9.19 4.62 10.94
C ILE A 4 -8.93 4.43 9.45
N VAL A 5 -8.48 5.50 8.80
CA VAL A 5 -7.96 5.45 7.43
C VAL A 5 -6.45 5.47 7.50
N VAL A 6 -5.81 4.45 6.94
CA VAL A 6 -4.35 4.38 6.78
C VAL A 6 -4.05 4.74 5.33
N CYS A 7 -3.37 5.87 5.12
CA CYS A 7 -2.94 6.29 3.80
C CYS A 7 -1.55 5.75 3.47
N GLY A 8 -1.29 5.40 2.20
CA GLY A 8 0.01 4.88 1.79
C GLY A 8 0.20 4.80 0.28
N TYR A 9 1.26 4.07 -0.13
CA TYR A 9 1.61 3.78 -1.52
C TYR A 9 2.12 2.34 -1.72
N MET A 10 1.44 1.35 -1.13
CA MET A 10 1.90 -0.04 -1.12
C MET A 10 1.63 -0.78 -2.43
N ILE A 11 0.56 -0.40 -3.15
CA ILE A 11 0.21 -0.96 -4.45
C ILE A 11 1.19 -0.44 -5.50
N ARG A 12 1.46 0.86 -5.51
CA ARG A 12 2.41 1.49 -6.43
C ARG A 12 3.86 1.12 -6.16
N HIS A 13 4.21 0.70 -4.94
CA HIS A 13 5.57 0.30 -4.61
C HIS A 13 5.58 -1.01 -3.80
N PRO A 14 5.31 -2.16 -4.46
CA PRO A 14 5.02 -3.43 -3.81
C PRO A 14 6.29 -4.18 -3.38
N LEU A 15 7.24 -3.49 -2.77
CA LEU A 15 8.41 -4.12 -2.17
C LEU A 15 8.08 -4.66 -0.78
N ALA A 16 8.63 -5.83 -0.44
CA ALA A 16 8.35 -6.52 0.82
C ALA A 16 8.50 -5.62 2.06
N GLY A 17 9.55 -4.78 2.12
CA GLY A 17 9.76 -3.84 3.22
C GLY A 17 8.68 -2.75 3.31
N ASN A 18 8.22 -2.24 2.17
CA ASN A 18 7.17 -1.21 2.11
C ASN A 18 5.82 -1.80 2.51
N ILE A 19 5.47 -2.97 1.95
CA ILE A 19 4.25 -3.69 2.28
C ILE A 19 4.21 -4.01 3.78
N LEU A 20 5.29 -4.55 4.34
CA LEU A 20 5.36 -4.90 5.76
C LEU A 20 5.14 -3.69 6.67
N ALA A 21 5.70 -2.53 6.31
CA ALA A 21 5.52 -1.30 7.08
C ALA A 21 4.04 -0.87 7.17
N TYR A 22 3.30 -0.93 6.06
CA TYR A 22 1.87 -0.61 6.07
C TYR A 22 1.03 -1.70 6.74
N PHE A 23 1.36 -2.98 6.53
CA PHE A 23 0.65 -4.09 7.16
C PHE A 23 0.74 -4.08 8.69
N HIS A 24 1.85 -3.60 9.27
CA HIS A 24 1.92 -3.42 10.73
C HIS A 24 0.85 -2.48 11.26
N TYR A 25 0.55 -1.38 10.57
CA TYR A 25 -0.54 -0.49 10.95
C TYR A 25 -1.90 -1.13 10.70
N LEU A 26 -2.13 -1.63 9.48
CA LEU A 26 -3.41 -2.21 9.10
C LEU A 26 -3.80 -3.36 10.03
N MET A 27 -2.90 -4.32 10.22
CA MET A 27 -3.17 -5.49 11.03
C MET A 27 -3.12 -5.20 12.53
N GLY A 28 -2.16 -4.39 12.98
CA GLY A 28 -2.09 -4.01 14.39
C GLY A 28 -3.37 -3.30 14.86
N LEU A 29 -3.85 -2.33 14.09
CA LEU A 29 -5.07 -1.59 14.41
C LEU A 29 -6.32 -2.48 14.30
N HIS A 30 -6.38 -3.35 13.29
CA HIS A 30 -7.47 -4.31 13.18
C HIS A 30 -7.53 -5.26 14.38
N LEU A 31 -6.39 -5.82 14.80
CA LEU A 31 -6.29 -6.72 15.95
C LEU A 31 -6.60 -6.04 17.28
N LEU A 32 -6.44 -4.72 17.38
CA LEU A 32 -6.88 -3.90 18.52
C LEU A 32 -8.40 -3.60 18.52
N GLY A 33 -9.14 -4.08 17.50
CA GLY A 33 -10.59 -3.93 17.41
C GLY A 33 -11.06 -2.63 16.76
N HIS A 34 -10.25 -2.04 15.88
CA HIS A 34 -10.65 -0.89 15.06
C HIS A 34 -11.19 -1.33 13.68
N ASP A 35 -12.06 -0.50 13.10
CA ASP A 35 -12.45 -0.58 11.69
C ASP A 35 -11.39 0.17 10.87
N VAL A 36 -10.68 -0.53 10.00
CA VAL A 36 -9.49 -0.01 9.32
C VAL A 36 -9.69 -0.08 7.81
N ILE A 37 -9.48 1.04 7.15
CA ILE A 37 -9.53 1.17 5.70
C ILE A 37 -8.15 1.60 5.22
N TYR A 38 -7.64 0.94 4.19
CA TYR A 38 -6.48 1.40 3.45
C TYR A 38 -6.92 2.31 2.31
N LEU A 39 -6.28 3.47 2.16
CA LEU A 39 -6.50 4.40 1.06
C LEU A 39 -5.17 4.78 0.42
N GLU A 40 -4.96 4.39 -0.82
CA GLU A 40 -3.77 4.78 -1.57
C GLU A 40 -4.00 6.13 -2.28
N GLU A 41 -2.99 6.99 -2.23
CA GLU A 41 -2.91 8.24 -3.00
C GLU A 41 -3.03 7.96 -4.52
N SER A 42 -3.64 8.86 -5.28
CA SER A 42 -3.84 8.71 -6.74
C SER A 42 -2.55 8.66 -7.55
N GLY A 43 -1.42 9.01 -6.94
CA GLY A 43 -0.09 9.00 -7.55
C GLY A 43 0.17 10.17 -8.50
N TRP A 44 1.29 10.07 -9.20
CA TRP A 44 1.76 10.96 -10.26
C TRP A 44 2.23 10.12 -11.47
N PRO A 45 2.54 10.72 -12.63
CA PRO A 45 3.07 9.96 -13.78
C PRO A 45 4.34 9.18 -13.40
N GLU A 46 4.43 7.93 -13.83
CA GLU A 46 5.53 7.02 -13.52
C GLU A 46 5.70 6.72 -12.02
N SER A 47 4.60 6.62 -11.28
CA SER A 47 4.65 6.34 -9.83
C SER A 47 4.55 4.86 -9.46
N CYS A 48 4.32 3.95 -10.40
CA CYS A 48 4.21 2.51 -10.16
C CYS A 48 5.55 1.81 -10.42
N TYR A 49 6.16 1.27 -9.37
CA TYR A 49 7.37 0.47 -9.45
C TYR A 49 7.05 -0.99 -9.76
N GLN A 50 7.63 -1.52 -10.83
CA GLN A 50 7.55 -2.93 -11.22
C GLN A 50 8.78 -3.69 -10.70
N PRO A 51 8.63 -4.57 -9.69
CA PRO A 51 9.79 -5.28 -9.13
C PRO A 51 10.50 -6.19 -10.11
N GLU A 52 9.80 -6.70 -11.13
CA GLU A 52 10.31 -7.65 -12.13
C GLU A 52 11.30 -6.99 -13.08
N THR A 53 10.99 -5.76 -13.50
CA THR A 53 11.79 -4.97 -14.45
C THR A 53 12.65 -3.92 -13.77
N GLN A 54 12.38 -3.64 -12.49
CA GLN A 54 12.99 -2.59 -11.69
C GLN A 54 12.83 -1.19 -12.30
N MET A 55 11.72 -0.98 -13.02
CA MET A 55 11.40 0.30 -13.66
C MET A 55 10.14 0.90 -13.05
N TYR A 56 10.04 2.22 -13.20
CA TYR A 56 8.83 2.96 -12.90
C TYR A 56 7.98 3.10 -14.16
N GLY A 57 6.67 3.04 -13.99
CA GLY A 57 5.67 3.26 -15.02
C GLY A 57 4.34 3.64 -14.40
N ASP A 58 3.26 3.56 -15.16
CA ASP A 58 1.92 3.93 -14.69
C ASP A 58 1.04 2.72 -14.35
N ASP A 59 1.50 1.51 -14.68
CA ASP A 59 0.75 0.27 -14.47
C ASP A 59 0.91 -0.24 -13.02
N PRO A 60 -0.16 -0.24 -12.20
CA PRO A 60 -0.11 -0.69 -10.81
C PRO A 60 -0.27 -2.22 -10.66
N SER A 61 -0.37 -2.99 -11.75
CA SER A 61 -0.72 -4.42 -11.71
C SER A 61 0.18 -5.24 -10.76
N SER A 62 1.49 -4.94 -10.69
CA SER A 62 2.43 -5.61 -9.79
C SER A 62 2.08 -5.50 -8.30
N GLY A 63 1.21 -4.58 -7.90
CA GLY A 63 0.74 -4.44 -6.52
C GLY A 63 -0.70 -4.88 -6.27
N ILE A 64 -1.45 -5.30 -7.31
CA ILE A 64 -2.88 -5.65 -7.23
C ILE A 64 -3.10 -7.15 -7.46
N GLU A 65 -2.41 -7.72 -8.45
CA GLU A 65 -2.56 -9.12 -8.89
C GLU A 65 -1.78 -10.11 -8.00
#